data_AF-A0A924P7S1-F1
#
_entry.id   AF-A0A924P7S1-F1
#
_cell.length_a   1.000
_cell.length_b   1.000
_cell.length_c   1.000
_cell.angle_alpha   90.00
_cell.angle_beta   90.00
_cell.angle_gamma   90.00
#
_symmetry.space_group_name_H-M   'P 1'
#
loop_
_entity.id
_entity.type
_entity.pdbx_description
1 polymer ?
#
loop_
_entity_poly.entity_id
_entity_poly.type
_entity_poly.pdbx_seq_one_letter_code
_entity_poly.pdbx_strand_id
1 'polypeptide(L)'
;MSDSKIQAPAPVAAQRSPKSNGRKKLLIHPQFQLLLLGVNFGVILLFSTIVWATVQNTLLDLKPAAGLSGMEVDAYRRFLDYQAGNFQTAILGSMVVGLIVSGVVTLLISHRFAGPLIRLRNYFRSIGQSADAELVPELSFRDGDYLGELPPLINKAFARVQTKVDLAHSKKSA
;
A
#
# COMPACT_ATOMS: atom_id res chain seq x y z
N MET A 1 60.44 25.93 22.39
CA MET A 1 59.59 26.02 21.18
C MET A 1 59.52 24.62 20.61
N SER A 2 58.46 23.89 20.96
CA SER A 2 58.27 22.49 20.57
C SER A 2 57.18 22.43 19.49
N ASP A 3 57.58 22.02 18.29
CA ASP A 3 56.69 21.84 17.15
C ASP A 3 55.73 20.66 17.39
N SER A 4 54.49 20.99 17.74
CA SER A 4 53.38 20.04 17.79
C SER A 4 52.94 19.72 16.36
N LYS A 5 53.44 18.60 15.82
CA LYS A 5 52.98 18.05 14.53
C LYS A 5 51.54 17.55 14.68
N ILE A 6 50.61 18.31 14.11
CA ILE A 6 49.21 17.90 13.92
C ILE A 6 49.21 16.70 12.98
N GLN A 7 49.03 15.50 13.55
CA GLN A 7 48.93 14.25 12.80
C GLN A 7 47.52 14.13 12.24
N ALA A 8 47.40 14.12 10.91
CA ALA A 8 46.12 13.98 10.24
C ALA A 8 45.44 12.65 10.64
N PRO A 9 44.13 12.65 10.93
CA PRO A 9 43.41 11.44 11.30
C PRO A 9 43.44 10.44 10.12
N ALA A 10 43.74 9.17 10.45
CA ALA A 10 43.79 8.09 9.48
C ALA A 10 42.44 7.97 8.74
N PRO A 11 42.44 7.66 7.42
CA PRO A 11 41.21 7.48 6.66
C PRO A 11 40.39 6.34 7.29
N VAL A 12 39.20 6.69 7.78
CA VAL A 12 38.22 5.74 8.33
C VAL A 12 37.93 4.71 7.25
N ALA A 13 38.41 3.49 7.45
CA ALA A 13 38.25 2.39 6.52
C ALA A 13 36.76 2.23 6.20
N ALA A 14 36.40 2.43 4.93
CA ALA A 14 35.04 2.31 4.43
C ALA A 14 34.50 0.93 4.80
N GLN A 15 33.61 0.89 5.80
CA GLN A 15 32.90 -0.32 6.19
C GLN A 15 32.10 -0.79 4.97
N ARG A 16 32.56 -1.88 4.36
CA ARG A 16 31.85 -2.54 3.25
C ARG A 16 30.51 -3.01 3.79
N SER A 17 29.44 -2.39 3.32
CA SER A 17 28.07 -2.75 3.69
C SER A 17 27.83 -4.24 3.39
N PRO A 18 27.23 -4.99 4.34
CA PRO A 18 27.01 -6.42 4.16
C PRO A 18 26.10 -6.65 2.94
N LYS A 19 26.56 -7.53 2.04
CA LYS A 19 25.89 -7.93 0.81
C LYS A 19 24.55 -8.60 1.17
N SER A 20 23.46 -7.84 1.23
CA SER A 20 22.15 -8.39 1.61
C SER A 20 21.67 -9.33 0.50
N ASN A 21 21.51 -10.62 0.80
CA ASN A 21 20.93 -11.59 -0.12
C ASN A 21 19.55 -11.11 -0.58
N GLY A 22 19.46 -10.76 -1.87
CA GLY A 22 18.36 -10.03 -2.52
C GLY A 22 17.06 -10.83 -2.69
N ARG A 23 16.58 -11.50 -1.64
CA ARG A 23 15.20 -11.95 -1.59
C ARG A 23 14.33 -10.70 -1.49
N LYS A 24 13.81 -10.23 -2.63
CA LYS A 24 12.83 -9.14 -2.71
C LYS A 24 11.64 -9.54 -1.83
N LYS A 25 11.61 -9.02 -0.61
CA LYS A 25 10.53 -9.25 0.35
C LYS A 25 9.32 -8.48 -0.18
N LEU A 26 8.55 -9.13 -1.06
CA LEU A 26 7.45 -8.50 -1.80
C LEU A 26 6.39 -7.92 -0.84
N LEU A 27 6.28 -8.51 0.35
CA LEU A 27 5.39 -8.10 1.43
C LEU A 27 6.19 -7.31 2.47
N ILE A 28 6.10 -5.98 2.42
CA ILE A 28 6.71 -5.09 3.42
C ILE A 28 5.92 -5.17 4.74
N HIS A 29 4.58 -5.20 4.65
CA HIS A 29 3.68 -5.22 5.82
C HIS A 29 2.52 -6.20 5.59
N PRO A 30 2.75 -7.52 5.75
CA PRO A 30 1.82 -8.56 5.29
C PRO A 30 0.45 -8.47 5.97
N GLN A 31 0.39 -8.11 7.26
CA GLN A 31 -0.89 -7.99 7.98
C GLN A 31 -1.79 -6.90 7.41
N PHE A 32 -1.21 -5.74 7.09
CA PHE A 32 -1.96 -4.63 6.51
C PHE A 32 -2.37 -4.93 5.07
N GLN A 33 -1.45 -5.49 4.28
CA GLN A 33 -1.71 -5.87 2.89
C GLN A 33 -2.79 -6.94 2.77
N LEU A 34 -2.74 -7.99 3.59
CA LEU A 34 -3.76 -9.04 3.61
C LEU A 34 -5.12 -8.52 4.08
N LEU A 35 -5.15 -7.63 5.08
CA LEU A 35 -6.40 -6.99 5.51
C LEU A 35 -7.02 -6.16 4.36
N LEU A 36 -6.22 -5.30 3.72
CA LEU A 36 -6.70 -4.44 2.63
C LEU A 36 -7.16 -5.24 1.42
N LEU A 37 -6.40 -6.29 1.07
CA LEU A 37 -6.77 -7.23 0.01
C LEU A 37 -8.04 -8.00 0.35
N GLY A 38 -8.16 -8.49 1.58
CA GLY A 38 -9.34 -9.22 2.06
C GLY A 38 -10.60 -8.35 2.05
N VAL A 39 -10.51 -7.11 2.52
CA VAL A 39 -11.61 -6.14 2.46
C VAL A 39 -11.98 -5.84 1.00
N ASN A 40 -11.00 -5.59 0.14
CA ASN A 40 -11.23 -5.33 -1.28
C ASN A 40 -11.94 -6.50 -1.97
N PHE A 41 -11.46 -7.72 -1.75
CA PHE A 41 -12.07 -8.94 -2.31
C PHE A 41 -13.47 -9.17 -1.74
N GLY A 42 -13.68 -8.92 -0.45
CA GLY A 42 -15.00 -8.99 0.17
C GLY A 42 -16.00 -8.04 -0.49
N VAL A 43 -15.59 -6.80 -0.78
CA VAL A 43 -16.44 -5.83 -1.49
C VAL A 43 -16.76 -6.31 -2.91
N ILE A 44 -15.77 -6.77 -3.67
CA ILE A 44 -15.99 -7.28 -5.04
C ILE A 44 -16.94 -8.49 -5.03
N LEU A 45 -16.75 -9.43 -4.11
CA LEU A 45 -17.62 -10.60 -3.97
C LEU A 45 -19.03 -10.23 -3.58
N LEU A 46 -19.19 -9.27 -2.65
CA LEU A 46 -20.51 -8.77 -2.25
C LEU A 46 -21.26 -8.16 -3.45
N PHE A 47 -20.62 -7.23 -4.17
CA PHE A 47 -21.22 -6.62 -5.35
C PHE A 47 -21.53 -7.65 -6.44
N SER A 48 -20.62 -8.59 -6.69
CA SER A 48 -20.83 -9.65 -7.68
C SER A 48 -22.02 -10.55 -7.31
N THR A 49 -22.19 -10.86 -6.02
CA THR A 49 -23.32 -11.64 -5.51
C THR A 49 -24.63 -10.90 -5.67
N ILE A 50 -24.66 -9.59 -5.41
CA ILE A 50 -25.85 -8.75 -5.61
C ILE A 50 -26.24 -8.76 -7.10
N VAL A 51 -25.29 -8.49 -7.99
CA VAL A 51 -25.54 -8.48 -9.44
C VAL A 51 -26.04 -9.85 -9.91
N TRP A 52 -25.40 -10.94 -9.46
CA TRP A 52 -25.84 -12.30 -9.76
C TRP A 52 -27.28 -12.54 -9.32
N ALA A 53 -27.63 -12.20 -8.07
CA ALA A 53 -28.98 -12.36 -7.55
C ALA A 53 -30.01 -11.55 -8.34
N THR A 54 -29.69 -10.30 -8.69
CA THR A 54 -30.55 -9.46 -9.53
C THR A 54 -30.80 -10.11 -10.89
N VAL A 55 -29.77 -10.60 -11.57
CA VAL A 55 -29.91 -11.27 -12.87
C VAL A 55 -30.77 -12.53 -12.76
N GLN A 56 -30.57 -13.36 -11.73
CA GLN A 56 -31.39 -14.55 -11.51
C GLN A 56 -32.86 -14.21 -11.27
N ASN A 57 -33.14 -13.20 -10.45
CA ASN A 57 -34.50 -12.74 -10.19
C ASN A 57 -35.17 -12.23 -11.48
N THR A 58 -34.47 -11.40 -12.26
CA THR A 58 -34.98 -10.92 -13.55
C THR A 58 -35.27 -12.05 -14.52
N LEU A 59 -34.42 -13.08 -14.59
CA LEU A 59 -34.65 -14.25 -15.44
C LEU A 59 -35.86 -15.07 -14.99
N LEU A 60 -36.09 -15.18 -13.67
CA LEU A 60 -37.26 -15.85 -13.12
C LEU A 60 -38.55 -15.09 -13.46
N ASP A 61 -38.53 -13.77 -13.39
CA ASP A 61 -39.68 -12.92 -13.71
C ASP A 61 -40.04 -12.96 -15.21
N LEU A 62 -39.06 -13.17 -16.08
CA LEU A 62 -39.26 -13.28 -17.53
C LEU A 62 -39.84 -14.62 -17.99
N LYS A 63 -39.74 -15.69 -17.18
CA LYS A 63 -40.25 -17.03 -17.53
C LYS A 63 -41.79 -17.11 -17.65
N PRO A 64 -42.58 -16.55 -16.72
CA PRO A 64 -44.04 -16.56 -16.81
C PRO A 64 -44.65 -15.45 -17.69
N ALA A 65 -43.90 -14.37 -17.96
CA ALA A 65 -44.43 -13.18 -18.64
C ALA A 65 -44.65 -13.34 -20.16
N ALA A 66 -44.28 -14.48 -20.76
CA ALA A 66 -44.22 -14.60 -22.21
C ALA A 66 -45.60 -14.73 -22.90
N GLY A 67 -46.66 -15.15 -22.20
CA GLY A 67 -47.99 -15.32 -22.81
C GLY A 67 -48.03 -16.27 -24.02
N LEU A 68 -46.96 -17.03 -24.25
CA LEU A 68 -46.76 -17.90 -25.41
C LEU A 68 -47.54 -19.21 -25.26
N SER A 69 -47.91 -19.82 -26.40
CA SER A 69 -48.61 -21.10 -26.43
C SER A 69 -47.77 -22.20 -27.09
N GLY A 70 -47.86 -23.43 -26.58
CA GLY A 70 -47.26 -24.62 -27.20
C GLY A 70 -45.75 -24.55 -27.43
N MET A 71 -45.32 -24.78 -28.68
CA MET A 71 -43.90 -24.91 -29.06
C MET A 71 -43.08 -23.62 -28.91
N GLU A 72 -43.73 -22.44 -28.92
CA GLU A 72 -43.06 -21.14 -28.75
C GLU A 72 -42.49 -20.98 -27.34
N VAL A 73 -43.15 -21.57 -26.34
CA VAL A 73 -42.70 -21.55 -24.93
C VAL A 73 -41.36 -22.28 -24.79
N ASP A 74 -41.21 -23.42 -25.44
CA ASP A 74 -40.00 -24.24 -25.33
C ASP A 74 -38.81 -23.59 -26.04
N ALA A 75 -39.04 -22.99 -27.21
CA ALA A 75 -38.01 -22.23 -27.92
C ALA A 75 -37.56 -21.01 -27.12
N TYR A 76 -38.50 -20.26 -26.54
CA TYR A 76 -38.20 -19.10 -25.70
C TYR A 76 -37.46 -19.49 -24.41
N ARG A 77 -37.85 -20.58 -23.74
CA ARG A 77 -37.13 -21.10 -22.56
C ARG A 77 -35.69 -21.47 -22.89
N ARG A 78 -35.45 -22.20 -24.00
CA ARG A 78 -34.10 -22.54 -24.45
C ARG A 78 -33.25 -21.30 -24.73
N PHE A 79 -33.86 -20.28 -25.34
CA PHE A 79 -33.19 -19.00 -25.56
C PHE A 79 -32.84 -18.31 -24.24
N LEU A 80 -33.77 -18.24 -23.28
CA LEU A 80 -33.51 -17.67 -21.95
C LEU A 80 -32.41 -18.44 -21.21
N ASP A 81 -32.42 -19.77 -21.26
CA ASP A 81 -31.40 -20.60 -20.61
C ASP A 81 -30.02 -20.41 -21.27
N TYR A 82 -29.96 -20.28 -22.59
CA TYR A 82 -28.74 -19.95 -23.32
C TYR A 82 -28.20 -18.56 -22.93
N GLN A 83 -29.08 -17.55 -22.88
CA GLN A 83 -28.70 -16.21 -22.46
C GLN A 83 -28.27 -16.18 -21.00
N ALA A 84 -28.97 -16.89 -20.12
CA ALA A 84 -28.60 -17.04 -18.72
C ALA A 84 -27.19 -17.63 -18.61
N GLY A 85 -26.89 -18.73 -19.32
CA GLY A 85 -25.56 -19.34 -19.33
C GLY A 85 -24.45 -18.38 -19.80
N ASN A 86 -24.71 -17.62 -20.86
CA ASN A 86 -23.78 -16.60 -21.35
C ASN A 86 -23.54 -15.49 -20.32
N PHE A 87 -24.60 -14.96 -19.70
CA PHE A 87 -24.49 -13.94 -18.65
C PHE A 87 -23.73 -14.48 -17.44
N GLN A 88 -24.03 -15.69 -17.00
CA GLN A 88 -23.35 -16.32 -15.87
C GLN A 88 -21.85 -16.47 -16.13
N THR A 89 -21.49 -16.92 -17.34
CA THR A 89 -20.09 -17.09 -17.77
C THR A 89 -19.37 -15.74 -17.84
N ALA A 90 -20.02 -14.71 -18.38
CA ALA A 90 -19.47 -13.37 -18.47
C ALA A 90 -19.28 -12.71 -17.09
N ILE A 91 -20.26 -12.84 -16.19
CA ILE A 91 -20.18 -12.35 -14.81
C ILE A 91 -19.04 -13.05 -14.07
N LEU A 92 -18.94 -14.37 -14.16
CA LEU A 92 -17.86 -15.11 -13.50
C LEU A 92 -16.48 -14.73 -14.07
N GLY A 93 -16.35 -14.64 -15.40
CA GLY A 93 -15.11 -14.25 -16.06
C GLY A 93 -14.67 -12.83 -15.66
N SER A 94 -15.59 -11.86 -15.70
CA SER A 94 -15.32 -10.49 -15.27
C SER A 94 -15.00 -10.38 -13.78
N MET A 95 -15.63 -11.19 -12.91
CA MET A 95 -15.30 -11.25 -11.49
C MET A 95 -13.86 -11.71 -11.27
N VAL A 96 -13.43 -12.78 -11.94
CA VAL A 96 -12.05 -13.29 -11.82
C VAL A 96 -11.03 -12.27 -12.30
N VAL A 97 -11.26 -11.67 -13.47
CA VAL A 97 -10.38 -10.61 -14.01
C VAL A 97 -10.35 -9.40 -13.07
N GLY A 98 -11.51 -8.98 -12.57
CA GLY A 98 -11.64 -7.87 -11.63
C GLY A 98 -10.88 -8.11 -10.32
N LEU A 99 -10.97 -9.31 -9.75
CA LEU A 99 -10.21 -9.69 -8.55
C LEU A 99 -8.70 -9.65 -8.78
N ILE A 100 -8.23 -10.15 -9.92
CA ILE A 100 -6.79 -10.14 -10.26
C ILE A 100 -6.31 -8.69 -10.40
N VAL A 101 -6.98 -7.89 -11.23
CA VAL A 101 -6.59 -6.49 -11.49
C VAL A 101 -6.65 -5.67 -10.20
N SER A 102 -7.76 -5.76 -9.47
CA SER A 102 -7.93 -5.05 -8.20
C SER A 102 -6.89 -5.47 -7.17
N GLY A 103 -6.56 -6.76 -7.09
CA GLY A 103 -5.53 -7.28 -6.19
C GLY A 103 -4.14 -6.71 -6.51
N VAL A 104 -3.76 -6.69 -7.78
CA VAL A 104 -2.48 -6.10 -8.23
C VAL A 104 -2.43 -4.60 -7.90
N VAL A 105 -3.48 -3.85 -8.24
CA VAL A 105 -3.55 -2.41 -7.95
C VAL A 105 -3.48 -2.13 -6.45
N THR A 106 -4.24 -2.89 -5.65
CA THR A 106 -4.24 -2.78 -4.18
C THR A 106 -2.86 -3.03 -3.59
N LEU A 107 -2.14 -4.04 -4.08
CA LEU A 107 -0.78 -4.33 -3.65
C LEU A 107 0.20 -3.20 -4.01
N LEU A 108 0.11 -2.66 -5.23
CA LEU A 108 0.95 -1.56 -5.67
C LEU A 108 0.75 -0.29 -4.82
N ILE A 109 -0.51 0.08 -4.58
CA ILE A 109 -0.86 1.23 -3.74
C ILE A 109 -0.38 1.00 -2.30
N SER A 110 -0.65 -0.19 -1.74
CA SER A 110 -0.24 -0.53 -0.38
C SER A 110 1.28 -0.45 -0.22
N HIS A 111 2.06 -0.87 -1.22
CA HIS A 111 3.52 -0.76 -1.17
C HIS A 111 3.99 0.71 -1.16
N ARG A 112 3.40 1.57 -2.01
CA ARG A 112 3.72 3.02 -2.06
C ARG A 112 3.32 3.77 -0.78
N PHE A 113 2.40 3.21 0.01
CA PHE A 113 1.95 3.80 1.27
C PHE A 113 2.70 3.27 2.49
N ALA A 114 2.89 1.95 2.59
CA ALA A 114 3.51 1.31 3.74
C ALA A 114 5.01 1.64 3.88
N GLY A 115 5.71 1.80 2.74
CA GLY A 115 7.14 2.15 2.73
C GLY A 115 7.46 3.44 3.51
N PRO A 116 6.85 4.58 3.14
CA PRO A 116 6.97 5.85 3.86
C PRO A 116 6.63 5.75 5.35
N LEU A 117 5.53 5.08 5.69
CA LEU A 117 5.09 4.94 7.09
C LEU A 117 6.11 4.19 7.95
N ILE A 118 6.73 3.13 7.41
CA ILE A 118 7.76 2.38 8.15
C ILE A 118 9.03 3.21 8.30
N ARG A 119 9.45 3.94 7.26
CA ARG A 119 10.58 4.87 7.34
C ARG A 119 10.34 5.94 8.40
N LEU A 120 9.14 6.52 8.39
CA LEU A 120 8.72 7.54 9.35
C LEU A 120 8.72 7.01 10.79
N ARG A 121 8.15 5.82 11.02
CA ARG A 121 8.16 5.15 12.32
C ARG A 121 9.59 4.90 12.81
N ASN A 122 10.46 4.40 11.93
CA ASN A 122 11.86 4.13 12.28
C ASN A 122 12.62 5.42 12.59
N TYR A 123 12.36 6.49 11.84
CA TYR A 123 12.95 7.81 12.08
C TYR A 123 12.57 8.38 13.45
N PHE A 124 11.29 8.35 13.82
CA PHE A 124 10.88 8.79 15.17
C PHE A 124 11.44 7.89 16.27
N ARG A 125 11.56 6.58 16.01
CA ARG A 125 12.19 5.67 16.95
C ARG A 125 13.67 5.98 17.15
N SER A 126 14.42 6.32 16.09
CA SER A 126 15.82 6.72 16.23
C SER A 126 15.95 8.03 17.01
N ILE A 127 15.07 9.01 16.80
CA ILE A 127 15.05 10.25 17.61
C ILE A 127 14.88 9.92 19.10
N GLY A 128 13.96 9.02 19.44
CA GLY A 128 13.71 8.66 20.84
C GLY A 128 14.79 7.80 21.50
N GLN A 129 15.68 7.19 20.70
CA GLN A 129 16.74 6.31 21.21
C GLN A 129 18.12 6.98 21.23
N SER A 130 18.33 8.00 20.40
CA SER A 130 19.58 8.76 20.40
C SER A 130 19.64 9.70 21.60
N ALA A 131 20.60 9.47 22.50
CA ALA A 131 20.92 10.42 23.57
C ALA A 131 21.50 11.73 23.01
N ASP A 132 22.23 11.64 21.89
CA ASP A 132 22.80 12.76 21.18
C ASP A 132 21.96 13.10 19.95
N ALA A 133 21.34 14.28 19.99
CA ALA A 133 20.48 14.75 18.90
C ALA A 133 21.24 15.06 17.60
N GLU A 134 22.57 15.19 17.66
CA GLU A 134 23.45 15.46 16.50
C GLU A 134 23.57 14.30 15.50
N LEU A 135 23.20 13.07 15.88
CA LEU A 135 23.42 11.88 15.04
C LEU A 135 22.18 11.39 14.28
N VAL A 136 21.06 12.11 14.31
CA VAL A 136 19.85 11.67 13.62
C VAL A 136 19.92 12.04 12.13
N PRO A 137 19.97 11.05 11.21
CA PRO A 137 20.03 11.32 9.77
C PRO A 137 18.73 11.95 9.28
N GLU A 138 18.81 12.86 8.30
CA GLU A 138 17.63 13.49 7.70
C GLU A 138 16.64 12.46 7.14
N LEU A 139 15.35 12.68 7.40
CA LEU A 139 14.29 11.86 6.83
C LEU A 139 14.25 12.06 5.31
N SER A 140 14.20 10.96 4.56
CA SER A 140 13.99 10.97 3.11
C SER A 140 13.12 9.78 2.66
N PHE A 141 12.24 10.04 1.70
CA PHE A 141 11.40 9.04 1.04
C PHE A 141 11.85 8.82 -0.40
N ARG A 142 11.31 7.78 -1.06
CA ARG A 142 11.63 7.47 -2.46
C ARG A 142 10.75 8.30 -3.39
N ASP A 143 11.22 8.49 -4.62
CA ASP A 143 10.41 9.12 -5.67
C ASP A 143 9.13 8.32 -5.92
N GLY A 144 8.00 9.03 -5.92
CA GLY A 144 6.68 8.43 -6.07
C GLY A 144 6.09 7.82 -4.79
N ASP A 145 6.72 7.94 -3.64
CA ASP A 145 6.04 7.64 -2.38
C ASP A 145 4.86 8.61 -2.15
N TYR A 146 3.74 8.14 -1.59
CA TYR A 146 2.52 8.96 -1.43
C TYR A 146 2.67 10.16 -0.48
N LEU A 147 3.70 10.16 0.36
CA LEU A 147 3.92 11.16 1.41
C LEU A 147 5.16 12.02 1.13
N GLY A 148 5.43 12.29 -0.14
CA GLY A 148 6.64 12.97 -0.60
C GLY A 148 6.89 14.35 0.03
N GLU A 149 5.85 15.08 0.43
CA GLU A 149 6.01 16.37 1.12
C GLU A 149 6.34 16.28 2.62
N LEU A 150 6.17 15.12 3.27
CA LEU A 150 6.41 15.02 4.72
C LEU A 150 7.88 15.16 5.14
N PRO A 151 8.86 14.53 4.45
CA PRO A 151 10.26 14.63 4.84
C PRO A 151 10.78 16.08 5.00
N PRO A 152 10.61 17.00 4.02
CA PRO A 152 11.11 18.37 4.19
C PRO A 152 10.40 19.12 5.32
N LEU A 153 9.09 18.88 5.54
CA LEU A 153 8.34 19.49 6.64
C LEU A 153 8.86 19.03 8.01
N ILE A 154 9.08 17.72 8.15
CA ILE A 154 9.56 17.11 9.39
C ILE A 154 11.00 17.51 9.68
N ASN A 155 11.89 17.46 8.68
CA ASN A 155 13.29 17.87 8.84
C ASN A 155 13.37 19.34 9.25
N LYS A 156 12.59 20.22 8.62
CA LYS A 156 12.51 21.64 8.98
C LYS A 156 11.99 21.86 10.40
N ALA A 157 10.98 21.10 10.82
CA ALA A 157 10.46 21.17 12.19
C ALA A 157 11.50 20.71 13.21
N PHE A 158 12.18 19.60 12.92
CA PHE A 158 13.23 19.05 13.78
C PHE A 158 14.42 20.01 13.93
N ALA A 159 14.90 20.59 12.83
CA ALA A 159 15.96 21.60 12.85
C ALA A 159 15.62 22.79 13.76
N ARG A 160 14.36 23.28 13.72
CA ARG A 160 13.91 24.37 14.60
C ARG A 160 13.89 23.99 16.07
N VAL A 161 13.55 22.74 16.40
CA VAL A 161 13.60 22.25 17.78
C VAL A 161 15.04 22.16 18.24
N GLN A 162 15.93 21.61 17.40
CA GLN A 162 17.35 21.48 17.71
C GLN A 162 17.98 22.84 18.02
N THR A 163 17.78 23.83 17.15
CA THR A 163 18.31 25.20 17.38
C THR A 163 17.85 25.79 18.72
N LYS A 164 16.60 25.55 19.13
CA LYS A 164 16.10 26.04 20.43
C LYS A 164 16.76 25.33 21.62
N VAL A 165 17.00 24.03 21.50
CA VAL A 165 17.69 23.24 22.52
C VAL A 165 19.14 23.72 22.67
N ASP A 166 19.85 23.93 21.57
CA ASP A 166 21.24 24.39 21.56
C ASP A 166 21.37 25.79 22.20
N LEU A 167 20.45 26.71 21.87
CA LEU A 167 20.39 28.05 22.49
C LEU A 167 20.10 27.99 23.99
N ALA A 168 19.27 27.04 24.44
CA ALA A 168 18.98 26.87 25.86
C ALA A 168 20.19 26.32 26.63
N HIS A 169 20.96 25.40 26.02
CA HIS A 169 22.20 24.89 26.60
C HIS A 169 23.30 25.97 26.68
N SER A 170 23.48 26.77 25.62
CA SER A 170 24.47 27.86 25.60
C SER A 170 24.24 28.90 26.70
N LYS A 171 22.97 29.26 26.98
CA LYS A 171 22.62 30.20 28.06
C LYS A 171 22.85 29.67 29.48
N LYS A 172 22.91 28.35 29.66
CA LYS A 172 23.13 27.73 30.98
C LYS A 172 24.61 27.63 31.34
N SER A 173 25.50 27.72 30.35
CA SER A 173 26.94 27.63 30.51
C SER A 173 27.66 28.98 30.61
N ALA A 174 26.94 30.09 30.38
CA ALA A 174 27.42 31.46 30.53
C ALA A 174 26.97 32.02 31.90
#